data_AF-A0A6I2GRM3-F1
#
_entry.id   AF-A0A6I2GRM3-F1
#
_cell.length_a   1.000
_cell.length_b   1.000
_cell.length_c   1.000
_cell.angle_alpha   90.00
_cell.angle_beta   90.00
_cell.angle_gamma   90.00
#
_symmetry.space_group_name_H-M   'P 1'
#
loop_
_entity.id
_entity.type
_entity.pdbx_description
1 polymer ?
#
loop_
_entity_poly.entity_id
_entity_poly.type
_entity_poly.pdbx_seq_one_letter_code
_entity_poly.pdbx_strand_id
1 'polypeptide(L)' 'MADTLDPKHIDKRTAERYLRTGQIDEKTYERYVKGLPDVAEKAAPVETSMLDEDFDDEDMDDEADESDEDSETA' A
#
# COMPACT_ATOMS: atom_id res chain seq x y z
N MET A 1 0.61 7.15 21.98
CA MET A 1 1.62 7.65 21.04
C MET A 1 1.74 6.58 19.96
N ALA A 2 1.43 6.89 18.69
CA ALA A 2 1.60 5.93 17.62
C ALA A 2 3.11 5.75 17.41
N ASP A 3 3.67 4.65 17.91
CA ASP A 3 5.02 4.24 17.58
C ASP A 3 5.13 4.27 16.05
N THR A 4 6.09 5.03 15.54
CA THR A 4 6.32 5.19 14.10
C THR A 4 6.74 3.84 13.55
N LEU A 5 5.76 3.06 13.07
CA LEU A 5 5.99 1.75 12.49
C LEU A 5 6.82 1.96 11.22
N ASP A 6 8.06 1.47 11.23
CA ASP A 6 8.93 1.52 10.06
C ASP A 6 8.29 0.70 8.93
N PRO A 7 8.01 1.30 7.75
CA PRO A 7 7.37 0.64 6.63
C PRO A 7 8.05 -0.66 6.20
N LYS A 8 9.36 -0.79 6.47
CA LYS A 8 10.13 -2.02 6.24
C LYS A 8 9.56 -3.25 6.95
N HIS A 9 8.92 -3.06 8.10
CA HIS A 9 8.36 -4.14 8.92
C HIS A 9 6.88 -4.41 8.63
N ILE A 10 6.23 -3.54 7.86
CA ILE A 10 4.81 -3.67 7.50
C ILE A 10 4.66 -4.16 6.05
N ASP A 11 5.47 -3.62 5.14
CA ASP A 11 5.36 -3.90 3.71
C ASP A 11 6.11 -5.17 3.31
N LYS A 12 5.32 -6.22 3.03
CA LYS A 12 5.78 -7.51 2.50
C LYS A 12 6.68 -7.35 1.26
N ARG A 13 6.39 -6.40 0.36
CA ARG A 13 7.17 -6.17 -0.87
C ARG A 13 8.54 -5.60 -0.55
N THR A 14 8.63 -4.73 0.46
CA THR A 14 9.89 -4.18 0.93
C THR A 14 10.77 -5.26 1.57
N ALA A 15 10.19 -6.15 2.38
CA ALA A 15 10.91 -7.30 2.93
C ALA A 15 11.44 -8.25 1.84
N GLU A 16 10.59 -8.62 0.87
CA GLU A 16 10.98 -9.47 -0.27
C GLU A 16 12.08 -8.83 -1.13
N ARG A 17 12.01 -7.51 -1.37
CA ARG A 17 13.05 -6.77 -2.09
C ARG A 17 14.38 -6.83 -1.35
N TYR A 18 14.38 -6.67 -0.03
CA TYR A 18 15.61 -6.70 0.77
C TYR A 18 16.24 -8.09 0.88
N LEU A 19 15.42 -9.14 0.89
CA LEU A 19 15.90 -10.51 0.75
C LEU A 19 16.55 -10.75 -0.62
N ARG A 20 15.87 -10.34 -1.72
CA ARG A 20 16.39 -10.51 -3.08
C ARG A 20 17.68 -9.72 -3.33
N THR A 21 17.81 -8.54 -2.73
CA THR A 21 19.00 -7.68 -2.85
C THR A 21 20.12 -8.07 -1.88
N GLY A 22 19.89 -9.05 -0.99
CA GLY A 22 20.89 -9.53 -0.03
C GLY A 22 21.17 -8.57 1.12
N GLN A 23 20.35 -7.55 1.32
CA GLN A 23 20.48 -6.60 2.43
C GLN A 23 20.06 -7.20 3.77
N ILE A 24 19.28 -8.28 3.74
CA ILE A 24 18.85 -9.04 4.92
C ILE A 24 19.07 -10.52 4.61
N ASP A 25 19.60 -11.24 5.60
CA ASP A 25 19.78 -12.69 5.54
C ASP A 25 18.44 -13.42 5.78
N GLU A 26 18.17 -14.45 4.98
CA GLU A 26 16.92 -15.22 5.00
C GLU A 26 16.67 -15.86 6.38
N LYS A 27 17.72 -16.43 6.99
CA LYS A 27 17.60 -17.09 8.31
C LYS A 27 17.32 -16.08 9.42
N THR A 28 17.88 -14.88 9.28
CA THR A 28 17.65 -13.78 10.23
C THR A 28 16.22 -13.28 10.13
N TYR A 29 15.69 -13.13 8.91
CA TYR A 29 14.29 -12.74 8.69
C TYR A 29 13.31 -13.80 9.22
N GLU A 30 13.56 -15.09 8.94
CA GLU A 30 12.73 -16.17 9.49
C GLU A 30 12.70 -16.19 11.02
N ARG A 31 13.86 -16.02 11.67
CA ARG A 31 13.94 -15.97 13.13
C ARG A 31 13.16 -14.78 13.68
N TYR A 32 13.26 -13.62 13.03
CA TYR A 32 12.50 -12.43 13.41
C TYR A 32 10.99 -12.68 13.33
N VAL A 33 10.50 -13.20 12.20
CA VAL A 33 9.06 -13.49 12.01
C VAL A 33 8.55 -14.50 13.04
N LYS A 34 9.32 -15.57 13.32
CA LYS A 34 8.97 -16.57 14.34
C LYS A 34 9.02 -16.04 15.77
N GLY A 35 9.75 -14.95 16.01
CA GLY A 35 9.87 -14.29 17.31
C GLY A 35 8.78 -13.25 17.58
N LEU A 36 7.92 -12.95 16.60
CA LEU A 36 6.83 -12.00 16.79
C LEU A 36 5.76 -12.62 17.72
N PRO A 37 5.27 -11.86 18.72
CA PRO A 37 4.21 -12.35 19.59
C PRO A 37 2.90 -12.51 18.83
N ASP A 38 2.14 -13.56 19.15
CA ASP A 38 0.76 -13.66 18.68
C ASP A 38 -0.09 -12.60 19.38
N VAL A 39 -0.69 -11.73 18.57
CA VAL A 39 -1.53 -10.61 19.02
C VAL A 39 -2.92 -10.68 18.39
N ALA A 40 -3.36 -11.86 17.95
CA ALA A 40 -4.69 -12.05 17.39
C ALA A 40 -5.81 -11.59 18.34
N GLU A 41 -5.62 -11.74 19.66
CA GLU A 41 -6.56 -11.26 20.68
C GLU A 41 -6.74 -9.73 20.71
N LYS A 42 -5.79 -8.98 20.13
CA LYS A 42 -5.85 -7.51 20.04
C LYS A 42 -6.45 -7.04 18.72
N ALA A 43 -6.94 -7.93 17.87
CA ALA A 43 -7.57 -7.56 16.61
C ALA A 43 -8.87 -6.80 16.88
N ALA A 44 -9.02 -5.64 16.23
CA ALA A 44 -10.27 -4.88 16.20
C ALA A 44 -10.80 -4.87 14.76
N PRO A 45 -12.13 -5.02 14.55
CA PRO A 45 -12.71 -4.83 13.24
C PRO A 45 -12.50 -3.38 12.81
N VAL A 46 -12.03 -3.19 11.57
CA VAL A 46 -11.98 -1.87 10.96
C VAL A 46 -13.36 -1.61 10.38
N GLU A 47 -14.10 -0.69 11.00
CA GLU A 47 -15.35 -0.18 10.45
C GLU A 47 -15.00 0.95 9.48
N THR A 48 -15.32 0.76 8.21
CA THR A 48 -15.27 1.82 7.20
C THR A 48 -16.66 2.43 7.08
N SER A 49 -16.83 3.67 7.52
CA SER A 49 -17.99 4.46 7.14
C SER A 49 -17.83 4.84 5.67
N MET A 50 -18.58 4.20 4.78
CA MET A 50 -18.95 4.89 3.54
C MET A 50 -19.92 5.96 3.99
N LEU A 51 -19.45 7.20 4.15
CA LEU A 51 -20.40 8.29 4.09
C LEU A 51 -20.97 8.21 2.67
N ASP A 52 -22.28 8.02 2.57
CA ASP A 52 -23.06 8.53 1.44
C ASP A 52 -22.97 10.07 1.53
N GLU A 53 -21.77 10.62 1.39
CA GLU A 53 -21.63 11.96 0.86
C GLU A 53 -22.10 11.78 -0.58
N ASP A 54 -23.28 12.32 -0.87
CA ASP A 54 -23.70 12.64 -2.23
C ASP A 54 -22.52 13.40 -2.83
N PHE A 55 -21.62 12.69 -3.51
CA PHE A 55 -20.66 13.28 -4.42
C PHE A 55 -21.55 13.89 -5.49
N ASP A 56 -21.92 15.16 -5.27
CA ASP A 56 -22.61 15.97 -6.27
C ASP A 56 -21.66 15.98 -7.47
N ASP A 57 -21.99 15.18 -8.47
CA ASP A 57 -21.26 14.99 -9.72
C ASP A 57 -21.29 16.27 -10.59
N GLU A 58 -21.60 17.42 -9.98
CA GLU A 58 -21.79 18.71 -10.65
C GLU A 58 -20.49 19.52 -10.78
N ASP A 59 -19.38 19.08 -10.18
CA ASP A 59 -18.06 19.74 -10.28
C ASP A 59 -16.97 18.85 -10.91
N MET A 60 -17.34 17.78 -11.64
CA MET A 60 -16.42 17.16 -12.60
C MET A 60 -16.48 17.96 -13.91
N ASP A 61 -15.83 19.13 -13.91
CA ASP A 61 -15.55 19.88 -15.14
C ASP A 61 -14.56 19.03 -15.96
N ASP A 62 -15.13 18.16 -16.79
CA ASP A 62 -14.46 17.25 -17.71
C ASP A 62 -13.85 18.10 -18.84
N GLU A 63 -12.79 18.84 -18.52
CA GLU A 63 -11.92 19.48 -19.51
C GLU A 63 -11.14 18.35 -20.20
N ALA A 64 -11.82 17.71 -21.15
CA ALA A 64 -11.25 16.77 -22.08
C ALA A 64 -10.08 17.44 -22.80
N ASP A 65 -8.85 17.04 -22.44
CA ASP A 65 -7.66 17.32 -23.24
C ASP A 65 -7.76 16.49 -24.52
N GLU A 66 -8.52 16.99 -25.50
CA GLU A 66 -8.54 16.47 -26.87
C GLU A 66 -7.20 16.84 -27.53
N SER A 67 -6.16 16.07 -27.20
CA SER A 67 -4.92 16.06 -27.96
C SER A 67 -5.16 15.31 -29.28
N ASP A 68 -5.69 16.04 -30.26
CA ASP A 68 -5.71 15.68 -31.67
C ASP A 68 -4.36 16.08 -32.30
N GLU A 69 -3.51 15.13 -32.68
CA GLU A 69 -2.79 15.22 -33.96
C GLU A 69 -2.25 13.85 -34.42
N ASP A 70 -2.86 13.40 -35.51
CA ASP A 70 -2.52 12.27 -36.37
C ASP A 70 -1.15 12.49 -37.06
N SER A 71 -0.28 11.47 -37.08
CA SER A 71 0.66 11.32 -38.20
C SER A 71 1.08 9.87 -38.43
N GLU A 72 0.30 9.20 -39.28
CA GLU A 72 0.77 8.42 -40.44
C GLU A 72 1.88 7.36 -40.22
N THR A 73 1.48 6.09 -40.13
CA THR A 73 2.37 4.95 -40.35
C THR A 73 2.59 4.75 -41.86
N ALA A 74 3.82 4.92 -42.32
CA ALA A 74 4.30 4.46 -43.62
C ALA A 74 5.53 3.54 -43.44
#